data_AF-A0A0G1P5B2-F1
#
_entry.id   AF-A0A0G1P5B2-F1
#
_cell.length_a   1.000
_cell.length_b   1.000
_cell.length_c   1.000
_cell.angle_alpha   90.00
_cell.angle_beta   90.00
_cell.angle_gamma   90.00
#
_symmetry.space_group_name_H-M   'P 1'
#
loop_
_entity.id
_entity.type
_entity.pdbx_description
1 polymer ?
#
loop_
_entity_poly.entity_id
_entity_poly.type
_entity_poly.pdbx_seq_one_letter_code
_entity_poly.pdbx_strand_id
1 'polypeptide(L)'
;MNKFIEDLASSRPTPGGGAAAAVAGAMAAALVEMVARLTPGMTADETLRKRLLELADEDCQAFDAVMLAYKNKTGKKEALKWAMQVPEETMRVAAEVEKLAQEMVEKGNKNAVSDAKSAVYLAQAAQKSAMENVEINKQTLASL
;
A
#
# COMPACT_ATOMS: atom_id res chain seq x y z
N MET A 1 -6.30 0.88 -14.64
CA MET A 1 -6.32 -0.52 -14.17
C MET A 1 -5.49 -1.41 -15.10
N ASN A 2 -5.88 -1.61 -16.38
CA ASN A 2 -5.13 -2.46 -17.31
C ASN A 2 -3.65 -2.12 -17.40
N LYS A 3 -3.32 -0.84 -17.61
CA LYS A 3 -1.92 -0.39 -17.67
C LYS A 3 -1.10 -0.78 -16.43
N PHE A 4 -1.62 -0.55 -15.22
CA PHE A 4 -0.89 -0.90 -13.99
C PHE A 4 -0.63 -2.41 -13.90
N ILE A 5 -1.63 -3.23 -14.23
CA ILE A 5 -1.51 -4.70 -14.19
C ILE A 5 -0.54 -5.21 -15.27
N GLU A 6 -0.60 -4.66 -16.49
CA GLU A 6 0.35 -4.95 -17.57
C GLU A 6 1.77 -4.54 -17.20
N ASP A 7 1.92 -3.37 -16.59
CA ASP A 7 3.20 -2.84 -16.13
C ASP A 7 3.79 -3.71 -14.99
N LEU A 8 2.97 -4.12 -14.02
CA LEU A 8 3.34 -5.01 -12.92
C LEU A 8 3.70 -6.42 -13.39
N ALA A 9 3.04 -6.92 -14.43
CA ALA A 9 3.33 -8.23 -15.03
C ALA A 9 4.54 -8.20 -15.99
N SER A 10 5.10 -7.02 -16.27
CA SER A 10 6.21 -6.85 -17.20
C SER A 10 7.55 -7.29 -16.61
N SER A 11 8.59 -7.34 -17.45
CA SER A 11 9.97 -7.57 -17.01
C SER A 11 10.67 -6.32 -16.48
N ARG A 12 9.96 -5.20 -16.34
CA ARG A 12 10.53 -3.96 -15.78
C ARG A 12 10.61 -4.07 -14.26
N PRO A 13 11.57 -3.38 -13.63
CA PRO A 13 11.74 -3.45 -12.18
C PRO A 13 10.61 -2.75 -11.40
N THR A 14 9.92 -1.80 -12.01
CA THR A 14 8.80 -1.06 -11.40
C THR A 14 7.59 -1.02 -12.36
N PRO A 15 6.35 -1.03 -11.84
CA PRO A 15 5.97 -1.21 -10.44
C PRO A 15 6.23 -2.65 -9.94
N GLY A 16 6.49 -2.79 -8.63
CA GLY A 16 6.78 -4.07 -7.98
C GLY A 16 5.81 -4.41 -6.84
N GLY A 17 6.25 -5.29 -5.93
CA GLY A 17 5.43 -5.77 -4.81
C GLY A 17 5.03 -4.70 -3.79
N GLY A 18 5.90 -3.70 -3.54
CA GLY A 18 5.59 -2.58 -2.66
C GLY A 18 4.47 -1.69 -3.22
N ALA A 19 4.59 -1.27 -4.48
CA ALA A 19 3.54 -0.55 -5.20
C ALA A 19 2.23 -1.35 -5.26
N ALA A 20 2.29 -2.66 -5.51
CA ALA A 20 1.11 -3.53 -5.50
C ALA A 20 0.45 -3.60 -4.10
N ALA A 21 1.25 -3.65 -3.03
CA ALA A 21 0.76 -3.62 -1.66
C ALA A 21 -0.01 -2.32 -1.37
N ALA A 22 0.57 -1.18 -1.76
CA ALA A 22 -0.04 0.13 -1.58
C ALA A 22 -1.36 0.27 -2.38
N VAL A 23 -1.39 -0.22 -3.64
CA VAL A 23 -2.61 -0.27 -4.45
C VAL A 23 -3.68 -1.18 -3.83
N ALA A 24 -3.31 -2.34 -3.28
CA ALA A 24 -4.24 -3.21 -2.57
C ALA A 24 -4.85 -2.52 -1.33
N GLY A 25 -4.03 -1.77 -0.59
CA GLY A 25 -4.52 -0.92 0.50
C GLY A 25 -5.47 0.17 0.00
N ALA A 26 -5.16 0.83 -1.11
CA ALA A 26 -6.03 1.86 -1.71
C ALA A 26 -7.39 1.29 -2.15
N MET A 27 -7.40 0.05 -2.66
CA MET A 27 -8.64 -0.68 -2.97
C MET A 27 -9.45 -0.97 -1.69
N ALA A 28 -8.79 -1.38 -0.61
CA ALA A 28 -9.45 -1.56 0.68
C ALA A 28 -10.08 -0.25 1.18
N ALA A 29 -9.34 0.86 1.13
CA ALA A 29 -9.83 2.18 1.52
C ALA A 29 -11.04 2.61 0.67
N ALA A 30 -10.99 2.37 -0.65
CA ALA A 30 -12.12 2.67 -1.55
C ALA A 30 -13.40 1.89 -1.19
N LEU A 31 -13.26 0.63 -0.76
CA LEU A 31 -14.39 -0.17 -0.29
C LEU A 31 -14.94 0.35 1.04
N VAL A 32 -14.07 0.75 1.98
CA VAL A 32 -14.49 1.43 3.22
C VAL A 32 -15.28 2.70 2.91
N GLU A 33 -14.76 3.56 2.03
CA GLU A 33 -15.46 4.77 1.60
C GLU A 33 -16.83 4.47 0.98
N MET A 34 -16.91 3.44 0.13
CA MET A 34 -18.17 3.02 -0.49
C MET A 34 -19.18 2.58 0.57
N VAL A 35 -18.79 1.71 1.52
CA VAL A 35 -19.70 1.24 2.57
C VAL A 35 -20.13 2.39 3.48
N ALA A 36 -19.22 3.30 3.82
CA ALA A 36 -19.55 4.50 4.60
C ALA A 36 -20.58 5.38 3.86
N ARG A 37 -20.41 5.63 2.55
CA ARG A 37 -21.38 6.40 1.74
C ARG A 37 -22.77 5.73 1.67
N LEU A 38 -22.83 4.41 1.79
CA LEU A 38 -24.08 3.63 1.82
C LEU A 38 -24.70 3.51 3.22
N THR A 39 -24.05 4.03 4.26
CA THR A 39 -24.49 3.88 5.66
C THR A 39 -24.93 5.22 6.24
N PRO A 40 -26.22 5.39 6.61
CA PRO A 40 -26.71 6.63 7.22
C PRO A 40 -25.92 7.02 8.48
N GLY A 41 -25.47 8.27 8.56
CA GLY A 41 -24.74 8.81 9.72
C GLY A 41 -23.23 8.53 9.73
N MET A 42 -22.69 7.86 8.71
CA MET A 42 -21.25 7.65 8.55
C MET A 42 -20.66 8.57 7.47
N THR A 43 -19.38 8.91 7.62
CA THR A 43 -18.64 9.76 6.66
C THR A 43 -17.48 8.99 6.05
N ALA A 44 -17.29 9.15 4.74
CA ALA A 44 -16.13 8.62 4.05
C ALA A 44 -14.94 9.58 4.17
N ASP A 45 -13.77 9.05 4.52
CA ASP A 45 -12.49 9.76 4.49
C ASP A 45 -11.65 9.25 3.31
N GLU A 46 -11.34 10.15 2.39
CA GLU A 46 -10.57 9.81 1.18
C GLU A 46 -9.05 9.96 1.35
N THR A 47 -8.60 10.49 2.48
CA THR A 47 -7.19 10.80 2.71
C THR A 47 -6.32 9.55 2.71
N LEU A 48 -6.79 8.47 3.35
CA LEU A 48 -6.07 7.19 3.39
C LEU A 48 -5.91 6.59 2.00
N ARG A 49 -6.96 6.59 1.18
CA ARG A 49 -6.90 6.09 -0.21
C ARG A 49 -5.90 6.90 -1.04
N LYS A 50 -5.95 8.23 -0.95
CA LYS A 50 -5.03 9.12 -1.67
C LYS A 50 -3.59 8.88 -1.24
N ARG A 51 -3.34 8.78 0.07
CA ARG A 51 -2.02 8.49 0.61
C ARG A 51 -1.48 7.14 0.14
N LEU A 52 -2.31 6.10 0.10
CA LEU A 52 -1.91 4.78 -0.41
C LEU A 52 -1.57 4.79 -1.90
N LEU A 53 -2.25 5.60 -2.72
CA LEU A 53 -1.87 5.78 -4.12
C LEU A 53 -0.54 6.54 -4.26
N GLU A 54 -0.33 7.59 -3.47
CA GLU A 54 0.95 8.31 -3.41
C GLU A 54 2.09 7.38 -2.99
N LEU A 55 1.87 6.51 -2.00
CA LEU A 55 2.84 5.52 -1.55
C LEU A 55 3.21 4.51 -2.64
N ALA A 56 2.27 4.17 -3.54
CA ALA A 56 2.57 3.30 -4.68
C ALA A 56 3.53 3.97 -5.67
N ASP A 57 3.35 5.27 -5.91
CA ASP A 57 4.26 6.07 -6.74
C ASP A 57 5.61 6.27 -6.05
N GLU A 58 5.61 6.57 -4.74
CA GLU A 58 6.81 6.71 -3.93
C GLU A 58 7.64 5.42 -3.88
N ASP A 59 7.01 4.24 -3.86
CA ASP A 59 7.71 2.94 -3.88
C ASP A 59 8.51 2.77 -5.18
N CYS A 60 7.89 3.12 -6.31
CA CYS A 60 8.56 3.11 -7.60
C CYS A 60 9.75 4.08 -7.63
N GLN A 61 9.57 5.30 -7.10
CA GLN A 61 10.62 6.31 -7.05
C GLN A 61 11.76 5.91 -6.11
N ALA A 62 11.44 5.31 -4.96
CA ALA A 62 12.42 4.84 -3.99
C ALA A 62 13.27 3.70 -4.58
N PHE A 63 12.66 2.79 -5.32
CA PHE A 63 13.38 1.76 -6.05
C PHE A 63 14.33 2.36 -7.09
N ASP A 64 13.86 3.32 -7.90
CA ASP A 64 14.70 3.98 -8.91
C ASP A 64 15.90 4.71 -8.26
N ALA A 65 15.67 5.34 -7.10
CA ALA A 65 16.73 5.98 -6.33
C ALA A 65 17.77 4.97 -5.81
N VAL A 66 17.34 3.79 -5.34
CA VAL A 66 18.25 2.70 -4.97
C VAL A 66 19.08 2.28 -6.18
N MET A 67 18.46 2.00 -7.32
CA MET A 67 19.18 1.59 -8.53
C MET A 67 20.21 2.64 -8.99
N LEU A 68 19.85 3.92 -8.94
CA LEU A 68 20.75 5.02 -9.26
C LEU A 68 21.93 5.10 -8.27
N ALA A 69 21.68 4.93 -6.97
CA ALA A 69 22.72 4.91 -5.94
C ALA A 69 23.69 3.75 -6.12
N TYR A 70 23.20 2.57 -6.53
CA TYR A 70 24.05 1.43 -6.88
C TYR A 70 24.92 1.70 -8.10
N LYS A 71 24.34 2.30 -9.15
CA LYS A 71 25.05 2.68 -10.38
C LYS A 71 26.14 3.72 -10.11
N ASN A 72 25.84 4.75 -9.33
CA ASN A 72 26.76 5.85 -9.03
C ASN A 72 27.73 5.54 -7.89
N LYS A 73 27.50 4.43 -7.16
CA LYS A 73 28.28 4.02 -5.98
C LYS A 73 28.29 5.07 -4.85
N THR A 74 27.23 5.89 -4.75
CA THR A 74 27.07 6.95 -3.76
C THR A 74 25.62 6.96 -3.23
N GLY A 75 25.42 7.36 -1.97
CA GLY A 75 24.07 7.53 -1.39
C GLY A 75 23.25 6.25 -1.18
N LYS A 76 23.86 5.06 -1.21
CA LYS A 76 23.14 3.78 -1.10
C LYS A 76 22.36 3.64 0.20
N LYS A 77 22.95 4.10 1.30
CA LYS A 77 22.37 4.00 2.65
C LYS A 77 21.09 4.83 2.76
N GLU A 78 21.11 6.04 2.21
CA GLU A 78 19.99 6.98 2.21
C GLU A 78 18.86 6.46 1.32
N ALA A 79 19.20 5.97 0.12
CA ALA A 79 18.21 5.40 -0.79
C ALA A 79 17.52 4.15 -0.21
N LEU A 80 18.27 3.22 0.39
CA LEU A 80 17.69 2.03 1.02
C LEU A 80 16.84 2.36 2.25
N LYS A 81 17.21 3.39 3.03
CA LYS A 81 16.36 3.87 4.13
C LYS A 81 15.02 4.35 3.60
N TRP A 82 14.99 5.13 2.52
CA TRP A 82 13.74 5.58 1.93
C TRP A 82 12.91 4.40 1.38
N ALA A 83 13.55 3.47 0.66
CA ALA A 83 12.90 2.26 0.16
C ALA A 83 12.37 1.33 1.27
N MET A 84 12.87 1.46 2.51
CA MET A 84 12.31 0.80 3.69
C MET A 84 11.15 1.60 4.32
N GLN A 85 11.26 2.93 4.36
CA GLN A 85 10.26 3.82 4.97
C GLN A 85 8.91 3.83 4.21
N VAL A 86 8.93 3.75 2.87
CA VAL A 86 7.70 3.73 2.07
C VAL A 86 6.81 2.53 2.38
N PRO A 87 7.32 1.27 2.39
CA PRO A 87 6.51 0.12 2.78
C PRO A 87 6.15 0.12 4.27
N GLU A 88 6.98 0.66 5.18
CA GLU A 88 6.60 0.84 6.60
C GLU A 88 5.36 1.75 6.73
N GLU A 89 5.33 2.85 5.99
CA GLU A 89 4.18 3.76 5.96
C GLU A 89 2.97 3.11 5.29
N THR A 90 3.18 2.31 4.24
CA THR A 90 2.11 1.52 3.60
C THR A 90 1.47 0.56 4.59
N MET A 91 2.25 -0.14 5.42
CA MET A 91 1.73 -0.99 6.49
C MET A 91 0.90 -0.21 7.48
N ARG A 92 1.38 0.96 7.92
CA ARG A 92 0.69 1.81 8.89
C ARG A 92 -0.66 2.28 8.37
N VAL A 93 -0.70 2.85 7.16
CA VAL A 93 -1.94 3.35 6.56
C VAL A 93 -2.91 2.20 6.25
N ALA A 94 -2.41 1.05 5.77
CA ALA A 94 -3.24 -0.13 5.56
C ALA A 94 -3.84 -0.69 6.87
N ALA A 95 -3.11 -0.64 7.99
CA ALA A 95 -3.64 -1.03 9.29
C ALA A 95 -4.75 -0.09 9.79
N GLU A 96 -4.66 1.21 9.49
CA GLU A 96 -5.74 2.17 9.76
C GLU A 96 -6.99 1.86 8.92
N VAL A 97 -6.80 1.55 7.64
CA VAL A 97 -7.88 1.11 6.74
C VAL A 97 -8.52 -0.19 7.25
N GLU A 98 -7.73 -1.16 7.74
CA GLU A 98 -8.27 -2.40 8.30
C GLU A 98 -9.21 -2.13 9.48
N LYS A 99 -8.82 -1.24 10.41
CA LYS A 99 -9.66 -0.87 11.56
C LYS A 99 -10.99 -0.28 11.11
N LEU A 100 -10.97 0.64 10.14
CA LEU A 100 -12.18 1.22 9.58
C LEU A 100 -13.04 0.17 8.86
N ALA A 101 -12.41 -0.75 8.12
CA ALA A 101 -13.10 -1.85 7.47
C ALA A 101 -13.78 -2.78 8.48
N GLN A 102 -13.14 -3.08 9.61
CA GLN A 102 -13.76 -3.85 10.71
C GLN A 102 -14.96 -3.10 11.30
N GLU A 103 -14.87 -1.78 11.50
CA GLU A 103 -16.02 -0.98 11.92
C GLU A 103 -17.17 -1.02 10.91
N MET A 104 -16.86 -1.00 9.60
CA MET A 104 -17.87 -1.14 8.54
C MET A 104 -18.53 -2.52 8.56
N VAL A 105 -17.82 -3.59 8.94
CA VAL A 105 -18.41 -4.92 9.11
C VAL A 105 -19.43 -4.93 10.25
N GLU A 106 -19.13 -4.24 11.36
CA GLU A 106 -19.98 -4.23 12.56
C GLU A 106 -21.18 -3.30 12.45
N LYS A 107 -20.95 -2.09 11.93
CA LYS A 107 -21.91 -0.97 12.01
C LYS A 107 -22.37 -0.47 10.64
N GLY A 108 -21.73 -0.91 9.56
CA GLY A 108 -22.02 -0.46 8.20
C GLY A 108 -23.34 -1.01 7.65
N ASN A 109 -23.62 -0.65 6.40
CA ASN A 109 -24.78 -1.13 5.67
C ASN A 109 -24.73 -2.67 5.53
N LYS A 110 -25.74 -3.36 6.09
CA LYS A 110 -25.85 -4.83 6.07
C LYS A 110 -25.82 -5.43 4.67
N ASN A 111 -26.28 -4.69 3.65
CA ASN A 111 -26.27 -5.15 2.26
C ASN A 111 -24.89 -5.05 1.61
N ALA A 112 -23.93 -4.34 2.22
CA ALA A 112 -22.57 -4.16 1.75
C ALA A 112 -21.52 -4.81 2.67
N VAL A 113 -21.95 -5.74 3.55
CA VAL A 113 -21.04 -6.42 4.49
C VAL A 113 -19.97 -7.26 3.78
N SER A 114 -20.27 -7.79 2.60
CA SER A 114 -19.28 -8.48 1.77
C SER A 114 -18.16 -7.55 1.31
N ASP A 115 -18.50 -6.31 0.95
CA ASP A 115 -17.52 -5.29 0.53
C ASP A 115 -16.65 -4.86 1.71
N ALA A 116 -17.24 -4.68 2.89
CA ALA A 116 -16.50 -4.40 4.12
C ALA A 116 -15.52 -5.54 4.48
N LYS A 117 -15.94 -6.80 4.35
CA LYS A 117 -15.04 -7.95 4.57
C LYS A 117 -13.92 -8.03 3.54
N SER A 118 -14.22 -7.79 2.27
CA SER A 118 -13.19 -7.68 1.22
C SER A 118 -12.17 -6.60 1.54
N ALA A 119 -12.61 -5.45 2.07
CA ALA A 119 -11.73 -4.39 2.52
C ALA A 119 -10.77 -4.84 3.63
N VAL A 120 -11.27 -5.59 4.63
CA VAL A 120 -10.42 -6.18 5.69
C VAL A 120 -9.33 -7.06 5.08
N TYR A 121 -9.69 -7.99 4.19
CA TYR A 121 -8.71 -8.91 3.61
C TYR A 121 -7.68 -8.22 2.72
N LEU A 122 -8.10 -7.23 1.93
CA LEU A 122 -7.20 -6.44 1.10
C LEU A 122 -6.23 -5.61 1.96
N ALA A 123 -6.72 -5.01 3.05
CA ALA A 123 -5.88 -4.26 3.98
C ALA A 123 -4.84 -5.17 4.68
N GLN A 124 -5.23 -6.39 5.06
CA GLN A 124 -4.32 -7.39 5.62
C GLN A 124 -3.29 -7.88 4.59
N ALA A 125 -3.71 -8.10 3.34
CA ALA A 125 -2.81 -8.47 2.25
C ALA A 125 -1.80 -7.35 1.97
N ALA A 126 -2.25 -6.10 1.96
CA ALA A 126 -1.38 -4.92 1.81
C ALA A 126 -0.32 -4.86 2.90
N GLN A 127 -0.70 -5.02 4.17
CA GLN A 127 0.25 -5.05 5.30
C GLN A 127 1.29 -6.16 5.16
N LYS A 128 0.86 -7.39 4.85
CA LYS A 128 1.77 -8.53 4.69
C LYS A 128 2.72 -8.34 3.50
N SER A 129 2.20 -7.89 2.36
CA SER A 129 3.02 -7.64 1.17
C SER A 129 4.03 -6.51 1.41
N ALA A 130 3.62 -5.43 2.06
CA ALA A 130 4.53 -4.34 2.41
C ALA A 130 5.61 -4.78 3.40
N MET A 131 5.29 -5.64 4.38
CA MET A 131 6.27 -6.20 5.32
C MET A 131 7.44 -6.92 4.62
N GLU A 132 7.19 -7.70 3.58
CA GLU A 132 8.24 -8.36 2.79
C GLU A 132 9.18 -7.33 2.13
N ASN A 133 8.64 -6.18 1.71
CA ASN A 133 9.43 -5.09 1.11
C ASN A 133 10.25 -4.32 2.17
N VAL A 134 9.76 -4.19 3.41
CA VAL A 134 10.54 -3.68 4.54
C VAL A 134 11.72 -4.61 4.81
N GLU A 135 11.46 -5.91 4.92
CA GLU A 135 12.45 -6.89 5.35
C GLU A 135 13.59 -7.05 4.33
N ILE A 136 13.29 -7.08 3.02
CA ILE A 136 14.34 -7.16 2.00
C ILE A 136 15.23 -5.90 1.96
N ASN A 137 14.65 -4.70 2.12
CA ASN A 137 15.42 -3.47 2.17
C ASN A 137 16.27 -3.39 3.43
N LYS A 138 15.75 -3.83 4.57
CA LYS A 138 16.47 -3.93 5.84
C LYS A 138 17.65 -4.90 5.77
N GLN A 139 17.47 -6.09 5.21
CA GLN A 139 18.55 -7.05 4.99
C GLN A 139 19.63 -6.48 4.07
N THR A 140 19.21 -5.80 3.00
CA THR A 140 20.14 -5.15 2.06
C THR A 140 20.93 -4.04 2.74
N LEU A 141 20.28 -3.21 3.56
CA LEU A 141 20.90 -2.12 4.31
C LEU A 141 21.89 -2.63 5.36
N ALA A 142 21.57 -3.74 6.03
CA ALA A 142 22.47 -4.39 7.01
C ALA A 142 23.72 -5.00 6.36
N SER A 143 23.68 -5.24 5.04
CA SER A 143 24.75 -5.85 4.26
C SER A 143 25.61 -4.83 3.49
N LEU A 144 25.33 -3.52 3.62
CA LEU A 144 26.16 -2.44 3.07
C LEU A 144 27.45 -2.23 3.86
#